data_AF-A0A497KAQ3-F1
#
_entry.id   AF-A0A497KAQ3-F1
#
_cell.length_a   1.000
_cell.length_b   1.000
_cell.length_c   1.000
_cell.angle_alpha   90.00
_cell.angle_beta   90.00
_cell.angle_gamma   90.00
#
_symmetry.space_group_name_H-M   'P 1'
#
loop_
_entity.id
_entity.type
_entity.pdbx_description
1 polymer ?
#
loop_
_entity_poly.entity_id
_entity_poly.type
_entity_poly.pdbx_seq_one_letter_code
_entity_poly.pdbx_strand_id
1 'polypeptide(L)' 'MSEKRRRTYTGKCIDCGGELELYEMDFEKKRRILRCKNCGLFHFYKLNFWGKWKLVKVGRVSDLWKE' A
#
# COMPACT_ATOMS: atom_id res chain seq x y z
N MET A 1 21.70 -15.84 -14.49
CA MET A 1 20.30 -15.77 -14.00
C MET A 1 20.19 -14.57 -13.08
N SER A 2 19.81 -13.40 -13.61
CA SER A 2 19.78 -12.17 -12.81
C SER A 2 18.56 -12.21 -11.91
N GLU A 3 18.79 -12.38 -10.61
CA GLU A 3 17.79 -12.31 -9.56
C GLU A 3 17.02 -10.99 -9.69
N LYS A 4 15.86 -11.05 -10.36
CA LYS A 4 14.80 -10.05 -10.20
C LYS A 4 14.42 -10.12 -8.72
N ARG A 5 15.13 -9.37 -7.87
CA ARG A 5 14.69 -9.00 -6.53
C ARG A 5 13.35 -8.32 -6.74
N ARG A 6 12.28 -9.12 -6.79
CA ARG A 6 10.91 -8.65 -6.65
C ARG A 6 10.99 -7.89 -5.34
N ARG A 7 11.04 -6.56 -5.41
CA ARG A 7 10.88 -5.70 -4.25
C ARG A 7 9.42 -5.90 -3.85
N THR A 8 9.14 -7.02 -3.21
CA THR A 8 7.93 -7.21 -2.41
C THR A 8 8.06 -6.10 -1.38
N TYR A 9 7.41 -4.97 -1.63
CA TYR A 9 7.41 -3.84 -0.72
C TYR A 9 6.67 -4.31 0.53
N THR A 10 7.43 -4.83 1.50
CA THR A 10 6.93 -5.45 2.72
C THR A 10 6.80 -4.39 3.80
N GLY A 11 5.56 -4.01 4.09
CA GLY A 11 5.20 -3.25 5.29
C GLY A 11 4.48 -4.16 6.28
N LYS A 12 4.27 -3.67 7.51
CA LYS A 12 3.34 -4.30 8.47
C LYS A 12 2.02 -3.53 8.48
N CYS A 13 0.93 -4.26 8.54
CA CYS A 13 -0.39 -3.69 8.77
C CYS A 13 -0.40 -3.00 10.14
N ILE A 14 -0.94 -1.79 10.20
CA ILE A 14 -0.99 -0.99 11.43
C ILE A 14 -2.05 -1.52 12.39
N ASP A 15 -3.03 -2.25 11.85
CA ASP A 15 -4.15 -2.81 12.59
C ASP A 15 -3.79 -4.17 13.19
N CYS A 16 -3.48 -5.16 12.35
CA CYS A 16 -3.24 -6.54 12.81
C CYS A 16 -1.77 -6.98 12.82
N GLY A 17 -0.83 -6.10 12.43
CA GLY A 17 0.60 -6.44 12.32
C GLY A 17 0.98 -7.37 11.16
N GLY A 18 0.00 -7.88 10.40
CA GLY A 18 0.20 -8.81 9.29
C GLY A 18 0.97 -8.21 8.11
N GLU A 19 1.52 -9.06 7.25
CA GLU A 19 2.30 -8.63 6.09
C GLU A 19 1.43 -7.85 5.08
N LEU A 20 1.95 -6.72 4.61
CA LEU A 20 1.40 -5.95 3.51
C LEU A 20 2.03 -6.37 2.19
N GLU A 21 1.19 -6.58 1.18
CA GLU A 21 1.60 -6.80 -0.21
C GLU A 21 1.27 -5.59 -1.09
N LEU A 22 2.06 -5.39 -2.14
CA LEU A 22 1.77 -4.36 -3.13
C LEU A 22 0.52 -4.75 -3.93
N TYR A 23 -0.52 -3.93 -3.84
CA TYR A 23 -1.75 -4.10 -4.59
C TYR A 23 -1.75 -3.25 -5.86
N GLU A 24 -1.41 -1.97 -5.72
CA GLU A 24 -1.38 -1.03 -6.85
C GLU A 24 -0.30 0.03 -6.63
N MET A 25 0.32 0.51 -7.70
CA MET A 25 1.22 1.67 -7.68
C MET A 25 1.05 2.47 -8.95
N ASP A 26 0.73 3.75 -8.81
CA ASP A 26 0.54 4.71 -9.88
C ASP A 26 1.45 5.92 -9.61
N PHE A 27 2.50 6.06 -10.43
CA PHE A 27 3.47 7.15 -10.28
C PHE A 27 2.94 8.48 -10.80
N GLU A 28 2.06 8.48 -11.81
CA GLU A 28 1.46 9.69 -12.35
C GLU A 28 0.54 10.34 -11.30
N LYS A 29 -0.28 9.52 -10.64
CA LYS A 29 -1.17 9.94 -9.55
C LYS A 29 -0.48 9.99 -8.18
N LYS A 30 0.82 9.68 -8.12
CA LYS A 30 1.60 9.63 -6.87
C LYS A 30 0.93 8.77 -5.79
N ARG A 31 0.30 7.66 -6.19
CA ARG A 31 -0.49 6.77 -5.33
C ARG A 31 0.17 5.40 -5.23
N ARG A 32 0.16 4.83 -4.03
CA ARG A 32 0.57 3.45 -3.79
C ARG A 32 -0.38 2.82 -2.79
N ILE A 33 -0.86 1.63 -3.10
CA ILE A 33 -1.81 0.88 -2.29
C ILE A 33 -1.15 -0.44 -1.90
N LEU A 34 -1.09 -0.71 -0.61
CA LEU A 34 -0.73 -2.03 -0.10
C LEU A 34 -1.96 -2.70 0.51
N ARG A 35 -2.07 -4.02 0.40
CA ARG A 35 -3.16 -4.80 1.01
C ARG A 35 -2.58 -5.68 2.11
N CYS A 36 -3.25 -5.78 3.25
CA CYS A 36 -2.88 -6.76 4.27
C CYS A 36 -3.36 -8.15 3.85
N LYS A 37 -2.44 -9.12 3.84
CA LYS A 37 -2.76 -10.53 3.57
C LYS A 37 -3.61 -11.18 4.67
N ASN A 38 -3.60 -10.62 5.88
CA ASN A 38 -4.30 -11.17 7.05
C ASN A 38 -5.70 -10.59 7.22
N CYS A 39 -5.83 -9.27 7.48
CA CYS A 39 -7.13 -8.64 7.73
C CYS A 39 -7.81 -8.05 6.48
N GLY A 40 -7.12 -8.05 5.33
CA GLY A 40 -7.66 -7.53 4.07
C GLY A 40 -7.76 -6.00 3.95
N LEU A 41 -7.31 -5.24 4.96
CA LEU A 41 -7.29 -3.77 4.90
C LEU A 41 -6.34 -3.26 3.83
N PHE A 42 -6.73 -2.15 3.21
CA PHE A 42 -5.93 -1.44 2.22
C PHE A 42 -5.27 -0.22 2.85
N HIS A 43 -3.97 -0.09 2.64
CA HIS A 43 -3.11 0.98 3.10
C HIS A 43 -2.76 1.90 1.93
N PHE A 44 -3.27 3.12 1.97
CA PHE A 44 -3.08 4.12 0.93
C PHE A 44 -1.89 5.00 1.28
N TYR A 45 -0.93 5.07 0.37
CA TYR A 45 0.23 5.94 0.46
C TYR A 45 0.20 6.96 -0.67
N LYS A 46 0.63 8.18 -0.36
CA LYS A 46 0.84 9.25 -1.34
C LYS A 46 2.31 9.66 -1.36
N LEU A 47 2.87 9.83 -2.55
CA LEU A 47 4.22 10.37 -2.71
C LEU A 47 4.18 11.87 -2.43
N ASN A 48 4.93 12.32 -1.42
CA ASN A 48 5.06 13.73 -1.10
C ASN A 48 6.08 14.42 -2.03
N PHE A 49 6.19 15.75 -1.93
CA PHE A 49 7.11 16.53 -2.76
C PHE A 49 8.60 16.18 -2.53
N TRP A 50 8.93 15.50 -1.42
CA TRP A 50 10.28 15.09 -1.04
C TRP A 50 10.60 13.66 -1.49
N GLY A 51 9.76 13.04 -2.33
CA GLY A 51 9.97 11.68 -2.83
C GLY A 51 9.72 10.58 -1.79
N LYS A 52 9.09 10.88 -0.66
CA LYS A 52 8.74 9.90 0.38
C LYS A 52 7.26 9.51 0.30
N TRP A 53 7.00 8.21 0.44
CA TRP A 53 5.65 7.68 0.54
C TRP A 53 5.11 7.84 1.96
N LYS A 54 4.01 8.59 2.11
CA LYS A 54 3.34 8.80 3.40
C LYS A 54 2.00 8.07 3.41
N LEU A 55 1.71 7.32 4.48
CA LEU A 55 0.41 6.70 4.68
C LEU A 55 -0.64 7.81 4.87
N VAL A 56 -1.73 7.77 4.11
CA VAL A 56 -2.81 8.77 4.14
C VAL A 56 -4.14 8.19 4.61
N LYS A 57 -4.42 6.92 4.33
CA LYS A 57 -5.67 6.26 4.74
C LYS A 57 -5.44 4.76 4.91
N VAL A 58 -6.19 4.16 5.83
CA VAL A 58 -6.35 2.71 5.96
C VAL A 58 -7.85 2.42 5.97
N GLY A 59 -8.30 1.41 5.23
CA GLY A 59 -9.72 1.04 5.20
C GLY A 59 -10.00 -0.11 4.26
N ARG A 60 -11.25 -0.60 4.24
CA ARG A 60 -11.68 -1.58 3.24
C ARG A 60 -12.01 -0.86 1.93
N VAL A 61 -11.93 -1.59 0.82
CA VAL A 61 -12.33 -1.03 -0.49
C VAL A 61 -13.76 -0.51 -0.46
N SER A 62 -14.67 -1.21 0.21
CA SER A 62 -16.06 -0.77 0.41
C SER A 62 -16.20 0.60 1.09
N ASP A 63 -15.23 1.00 1.91
CA ASP A 63 -15.27 2.26 2.67
C ASP A 63 -14.66 3.45 1.89
N LEU A 64 -14.21 3.20 0.66
CA LEU A 64 -13.59 4.20 -0.22
C LEU A 64 -14.52 4.64 -1.35
N TRP A 65 -15.48 3.78 -1.71
CA TRP A 65 -16.47 4.04 -2.77
C TRP A 65 -17.85 4.44 -2.23
N LYS A 66 -17.96 4.69 -0.91
CA LYS A 66 -19.16 5.37 -0.39
C LYS A 66 -19.02 6.86 -0.74
N GLU A 67 -19.79 7.23 -1.78
CA GLU A 67 -20.04 8.58 -2.27
C GLU A 67 -20.45 9.55 -1.15
#